data_AF-A0ABD3B1M6-F1
#
_entry.id   AF-A0ABD3B1M6-F1
#
_cell.length_a   1.000
_cell.length_b   1.000
_cell.length_c   1.000
_cell.angle_alpha   90.00
_cell.angle_beta   90.00
_cell.angle_gamma   90.00
#
_symmetry.space_group_name_H-M   'P 1'
#
loop_
_entity.id
_entity.type
_entity.pdbx_description
1 polymer ?
#
loop_
_entity_poly.entity_id
_entity_poly.type
_entity_poly.pdbx_seq_one_letter_code
_entity_poly.pdbx_strand_id
1 'polypeptide(L)'
;MLRGARYGLRYDNYFYCLPTSTSTVAVTTSSSSAAQTSALVVASSSGTMSTATTGLAATPKLPSEITGKTVEEIIKEWNAELQERTRKFQKQANAIAEWDRRILQNRDILLRLETEVAKVVETQANLERQLELIETHQEEVDKALESMEEEAERIYKDERGLLLDDEAASTRDAMYEQAEIIERELEQMTEQIRAIINTLNTSQGGELEATDGMTPLDVVVRILNNQLSSLMWVDDKAEEFSSRIQKLASQGSAVDREMMGSKFWLN
;
A
#
# COMPACT_ATOMS: atom_id res chain seq x y z
N MET A 1 35.70 44.05 24.13
CA MET A 1 34.69 43.42 25.01
C MET A 1 33.38 43.38 24.22
N LEU A 2 32.54 42.34 24.20
CA LEU A 2 32.68 40.96 24.73
C LEU A 2 32.59 39.95 23.56
N ARG A 3 32.59 38.63 23.86
CA ARG A 3 32.39 37.57 22.85
C ARG A 3 30.90 37.35 22.59
N GLY A 4 30.50 37.34 21.31
CA GLY A 4 29.28 36.67 20.84
C GLY A 4 29.54 35.19 20.56
N ALA A 5 28.51 34.33 20.63
CA ALA A 5 28.69 32.88 20.55
C ALA A 5 28.79 32.36 19.09
N ARG A 6 29.78 31.51 18.82
CA ARG A 6 29.72 30.58 17.69
C ARG A 6 28.86 29.38 18.10
N TYR A 7 27.63 29.31 17.61
CA TYR A 7 26.84 28.08 17.63
C TYR A 7 27.13 27.27 16.38
N GLY A 8 28.25 26.52 16.42
CA GLY A 8 28.50 25.49 15.43
C GLY A 8 27.69 24.24 15.77
N LEU A 9 26.53 24.06 15.13
CA LEU A 9 25.91 22.75 15.05
C LEU A 9 26.62 21.93 13.97
N ARG A 10 27.71 21.28 14.37
CA ARG A 10 28.12 20.06 13.68
C ARG A 10 26.98 19.06 13.83
N TYR A 11 26.34 18.70 12.73
CA TYR A 11 25.71 17.39 12.64
C TYR A 11 26.83 16.36 12.48
N ASP A 12 27.38 15.95 13.63
CA ASP A 12 28.32 14.84 13.69
C ASP A 12 27.64 13.58 13.12
N ASN A 13 28.40 12.82 12.33
CA ASN A 13 27.88 11.76 11.47
C ASN A 13 27.54 10.50 12.30
N TYR A 14 26.42 10.54 13.02
CA TYR A 14 25.91 9.41 13.81
C TYR A 14 25.25 8.38 12.90
N PHE A 15 26.09 7.49 12.38
CA PHE A 15 25.76 6.32 11.59
C PHE A 15 24.99 5.26 12.40
N TYR A 16 23.85 5.64 12.98
CA TYR A 16 22.87 4.69 13.51
C TYR A 16 22.14 4.03 12.34
N CYS A 17 22.77 2.98 11.80
CA CYS A 17 22.09 1.99 11.00
C CYS A 17 21.05 1.29 11.88
N LEU A 18 19.85 1.87 11.97
CA LEU A 18 18.68 1.15 12.46
C LEU A 18 18.50 -0.05 11.54
N PRO A 19 18.46 -1.29 12.07
CA PRO A 19 18.03 -2.41 11.27
C PRO A 19 16.54 -2.23 10.99
N THR A 20 16.21 -1.70 9.81
CA THR A 20 14.86 -1.78 9.24
C THR A 20 14.50 -3.25 9.21
N SER A 21 13.79 -3.68 10.24
CA SER A 21 13.34 -5.06 10.39
C SER A 21 12.19 -5.21 9.43
N THR A 22 12.52 -5.52 8.18
CA THR A 22 11.56 -5.92 7.15
C THR A 22 10.79 -7.09 7.72
N SER A 23 9.61 -6.80 8.28
CA SER A 23 8.72 -7.79 8.88
C SER A 23 8.05 -8.56 7.75
N THR A 24 8.85 -9.38 7.07
CA THR A 24 8.38 -10.38 6.13
C THR A 24 7.36 -11.23 6.87
N VAL A 25 6.08 -11.03 6.55
CA VAL A 25 4.99 -11.83 7.10
C VAL A 25 5.17 -13.24 6.54
N ALA A 26 5.92 -14.04 7.28
CA ALA A 26 6.11 -15.45 7.01
C ALA A 26 4.76 -16.13 7.23
N VAL A 27 3.95 -16.20 6.17
CA VAL A 27 2.67 -16.92 6.17
C VAL A 27 3.01 -18.39 6.36
N THR A 28 2.99 -18.84 7.62
CA THR A 28 3.16 -20.23 8.00
C THR A 28 1.95 -21.01 7.52
N THR A 29 1.99 -21.43 6.26
CA THR A 29 1.04 -22.37 5.67
C THR A 29 1.20 -23.71 6.36
N SER A 30 0.43 -23.92 7.44
CA SER A 30 0.31 -25.19 8.16
C SER A 30 -0.38 -26.25 7.30
N SER A 31 0.32 -26.69 6.25
CA SER A 31 -0.11 -27.74 5.33
C SER A 31 0.01 -29.09 6.02
N SER A 32 -1.04 -29.48 6.74
CA SER A 32 -1.21 -30.82 7.32
C SER A 32 -1.50 -31.87 6.24
N SER A 33 -0.60 -31.97 5.25
CA SER A 33 -0.70 -32.81 4.06
C SER A 33 -0.28 -34.25 4.38
N ALA A 34 -1.14 -34.97 5.10
CA ALA A 34 -0.99 -36.39 5.41
C ALA A 34 -1.22 -37.28 4.16
N ALA A 35 -0.36 -37.15 3.16
CA ALA A 35 -0.42 -37.91 1.92
C ALA A 35 0.04 -39.36 2.14
N GLN A 36 -0.89 -40.27 2.42
CA GLN A 36 -0.63 -41.71 2.43
C GLN A 36 -0.49 -42.23 0.99
N THR A 37 0.74 -42.26 0.48
CA THR A 37 1.09 -42.85 -0.81
C THR A 37 1.19 -44.38 -0.71
N SER A 38 0.06 -45.07 -0.85
CA SER A 38 0.00 -46.54 -0.95
C SER A 38 0.65 -47.05 -2.24
N ALA A 39 1.98 -47.16 -2.24
CA ALA A 39 2.76 -47.68 -3.36
C ALA A 39 2.56 -49.20 -3.53
N LEU A 40 1.87 -49.61 -4.58
CA LEU A 40 1.74 -51.01 -4.99
C LEU A 40 3.04 -51.51 -5.64
N VAL A 41 3.94 -52.06 -4.83
CA VAL A 41 5.18 -52.69 -5.32
C VAL A 41 4.92 -54.06 -5.96
N VAL A 42 4.90 -54.09 -7.29
CA VAL A 42 4.86 -55.35 -8.06
C VAL A 42 6.27 -55.95 -8.12
N ALA A 43 6.54 -56.91 -7.22
CA ALA A 43 7.80 -57.65 -7.18
C ALA A 43 7.77 -58.88 -8.11
N SER A 44 8.10 -58.70 -9.38
CA SER A 44 8.33 -59.82 -10.31
C SER A 44 9.68 -60.49 -10.02
N SER A 45 9.67 -61.70 -9.47
CA SER A 45 10.87 -62.54 -9.33
C SER A 45 10.61 -63.96 -9.84
N SER A 46 11.27 -64.34 -10.94
CA SER A 46 11.30 -65.71 -11.45
C SER A 46 12.49 -66.45 -10.83
N GLY A 47 12.28 -67.65 -10.26
CA GLY A 47 13.32 -68.33 -9.48
C GLY A 47 12.97 -69.77 -9.05
N THR A 48 13.17 -70.71 -9.97
CA THR A 48 13.63 -72.11 -9.76
C THR A 48 13.18 -72.92 -8.52
N MET A 49 12.38 -73.96 -8.81
CA MET A 49 12.37 -75.31 -8.20
C MET A 49 13.23 -75.62 -6.96
N SER A 50 12.58 -76.16 -5.92
CA SER A 50 13.10 -77.28 -5.12
C SER A 50 11.99 -78.02 -4.37
N THR A 51 12.14 -79.33 -4.18
CA THR A 51 11.12 -80.24 -3.60
C THR A 51 11.43 -80.68 -2.18
N ALA A 52 10.45 -80.63 -1.26
CA ALA A 52 10.50 -81.40 -0.01
C ALA A 52 9.09 -81.69 0.59
N THR A 53 8.73 -82.97 0.62
CA THR A 53 7.94 -83.69 1.64
C THR A 53 6.83 -82.98 2.45
N THR A 54 5.59 -83.39 2.17
CA THR A 54 4.59 -83.91 3.13
C THR A 54 4.54 -83.32 4.56
N GLY A 55 3.61 -82.39 4.78
CA GLY A 55 3.07 -82.02 6.10
C GLY A 55 1.55 -82.18 6.13
N LEU A 56 0.95 -82.48 7.29
CA LEU A 56 -0.49 -82.73 7.41
C LEU A 56 -1.33 -81.49 7.06
N ALA A 57 -2.58 -81.74 6.63
CA ALA A 57 -3.50 -80.72 6.15
C ALA A 57 -3.82 -79.64 7.21
N ALA A 58 -3.08 -78.55 7.17
CA ALA A 58 -3.52 -77.28 7.73
C ALA A 58 -4.65 -76.73 6.84
N THR A 59 -5.90 -77.00 7.22
CA THR A 59 -7.05 -76.26 6.67
C THR A 59 -6.79 -74.76 6.87
N PRO A 60 -6.93 -73.91 5.84
CA PRO A 60 -6.73 -72.48 6.01
C PRO A 60 -7.72 -71.98 7.05
N LYS A 61 -7.20 -71.39 8.14
CA LYS A 61 -8.05 -70.71 9.14
C LYS A 61 -8.64 -69.47 8.48
N LEU A 62 -9.83 -69.65 7.91
CA LEU A 62 -10.70 -68.57 7.46
C LEU A 62 -10.83 -67.54 8.60
N PRO A 63 -10.84 -66.22 8.30
CA PRO A 63 -11.07 -65.21 9.32
C PRO A 63 -12.37 -65.53 10.07
N SER A 64 -12.36 -65.41 11.40
CA SER A 64 -13.38 -65.98 12.29
C SER A 64 -14.80 -65.40 12.12
N GLU A 65 -14.93 -64.37 11.29
CA GLU A 65 -16.17 -63.74 10.83
C GLU A 65 -16.93 -64.58 9.77
N ILE A 66 -16.25 -65.56 9.15
CA ILE A 66 -16.79 -66.48 8.12
C ILE A 66 -17.30 -67.80 8.74
N THR A 67 -16.72 -68.25 9.85
CA THR A 67 -17.03 -69.56 10.46
C THR A 67 -18.40 -69.56 11.15
N GLY A 68 -19.44 -69.92 10.39
CA GLY A 68 -20.82 -70.06 10.87
C GLY A 68 -21.85 -69.35 10.01
N LYS A 69 -21.44 -68.43 9.13
CA LYS A 69 -22.29 -67.77 8.14
C LYS A 69 -22.39 -68.61 6.86
N THR A 70 -23.51 -68.51 6.16
CA THR A 70 -23.63 -69.03 4.79
C THR A 70 -22.81 -68.19 3.81
N VAL A 71 -22.38 -68.79 2.69
CA VAL A 71 -21.69 -68.06 1.60
C VAL A 71 -22.53 -66.88 1.09
N GLU A 72 -23.85 -67.01 1.10
CA GLU A 72 -24.77 -65.97 0.66
C GLU A 72 -24.84 -64.78 1.63
N GLU A 73 -24.71 -65.00 2.94
CA GLU A 73 -24.57 -63.92 3.93
C GLU A 73 -23.25 -63.16 3.77
N ILE A 74 -22.15 -63.88 3.53
CA ILE A 74 -20.83 -63.26 3.30
C ILE A 74 -20.86 -62.37 2.05
N ILE A 75 -21.50 -62.82 0.97
CA ILE A 75 -21.70 -62.02 -0.25
C ILE A 75 -22.58 -60.79 0.02
N LYS A 76 -23.65 -60.92 0.82
CA LYS A 76 -24.51 -59.79 1.21
C LYS A 76 -23.74 -58.75 2.05
N GLU A 77 -22.91 -59.21 2.99
CA GLU A 77 -22.12 -58.36 3.87
C GLU A 77 -20.99 -57.63 3.13
N TRP A 78 -20.26 -58.32 2.24
CA TRP A 78 -19.28 -57.69 1.36
C TRP A 78 -19.91 -56.68 0.38
N ASN A 79 -21.12 -56.95 -0.14
CA ASN A 79 -21.84 -55.99 -0.98
C ASN A 79 -22.27 -54.75 -0.18
N ALA A 80 -22.79 -54.93 1.04
CA ALA A 80 -23.13 -53.83 1.94
C ALA A 80 -21.90 -52.97 2.30
N GLU A 81 -20.77 -53.61 2.64
CA GLU A 81 -19.53 -52.90 2.95
C GLU A 81 -18.95 -52.18 1.73
N LEU A 82 -18.98 -52.81 0.54
CA LEU A 82 -18.57 -52.19 -0.72
C LEU A 82 -19.42 -50.96 -1.06
N GLN A 83 -20.75 -51.05 -0.89
CA GLN A 83 -21.64 -49.91 -1.10
C GLN A 83 -21.36 -48.77 -0.09
N GLU A 84 -21.10 -49.09 1.18
CA GLU A 84 -20.81 -48.08 2.20
C GLU A 84 -19.43 -47.42 2.00
N ARG A 85 -18.40 -48.20 1.63
CA ARG A 85 -17.11 -47.65 1.21
C ARG A 85 -17.25 -46.79 -0.05
N THR A 86 -18.07 -47.20 -1.02
CA THR A 86 -18.37 -46.40 -2.22
C THR A 86 -19.06 -45.08 -1.86
N ARG A 87 -20.05 -45.09 -0.96
CA ARG A 87 -20.70 -43.85 -0.45
C ARG A 87 -19.72 -42.94 0.29
N LYS A 88 -18.80 -43.50 1.08
CA LYS A 88 -17.74 -42.73 1.78
C LYS A 88 -16.74 -42.13 0.78
N PHE A 89 -16.28 -42.91 -0.20
CA PHE A 89 -15.40 -42.43 -1.26
C PHE A 89 -16.04 -41.32 -2.09
N GLN A 90 -17.32 -41.46 -2.48
CA GLN A 90 -18.06 -40.43 -3.20
C GLN A 90 -18.13 -39.11 -2.41
N LYS A 91 -18.39 -39.18 -1.09
CA LYS A 91 -18.39 -38.00 -0.21
C LYS A 91 -17.00 -37.36 -0.10
N GLN A 92 -15.94 -38.16 0.00
CA GLN A 92 -14.56 -37.67 0.05
C GLN A 92 -14.14 -37.02 -1.28
N ALA A 93 -14.45 -37.64 -2.42
CA ALA A 93 -14.17 -37.08 -3.74
C ALA A 93 -14.89 -35.75 -3.96
N ASN A 94 -16.16 -35.64 -3.56
CA ASN A 94 -16.90 -34.37 -3.60
C ASN A 94 -16.26 -33.30 -2.70
N ALA A 95 -15.87 -33.64 -1.47
CA ALA A 95 -15.21 -32.70 -0.55
C ALA A 95 -13.85 -32.23 -1.09
N ILE A 96 -13.06 -33.13 -1.69
CA ILE A 96 -11.78 -32.80 -2.34
C ILE A 96 -12.00 -31.87 -3.53
N ALA A 97 -12.99 -32.12 -4.39
CA ALA A 97 -13.32 -31.22 -5.51
C ALA A 97 -13.78 -29.83 -5.03
N GLU A 98 -14.51 -29.78 -3.91
CA GLU A 98 -14.88 -28.54 -3.23
C GLU A 98 -13.66 -27.77 -2.65
N TRP A 99 -12.64 -28.49 -2.17
CA TRP A 99 -11.40 -27.90 -1.64
C TRP A 99 -10.49 -27.41 -2.77
N ASP A 100 -10.33 -28.20 -3.84
CA ASP A 100 -9.60 -27.81 -5.06
C ASP A 100 -10.18 -26.52 -5.66
N ARG A 101 -11.52 -26.42 -5.78
CA ARG A 101 -12.19 -25.19 -6.21
C ARG A 101 -11.86 -23.98 -5.32
N ARG A 102 -11.73 -24.16 -4.00
CA ARG A 102 -11.33 -23.09 -3.07
C ARG A 102 -9.84 -22.74 -3.21
N ILE A 103 -8.98 -23.71 -3.45
CA ILE A 103 -7.54 -23.51 -3.70
C ILE A 103 -7.32 -22.69 -4.98
N LEU A 104 -8.03 -23.02 -6.07
CA LEU A 104 -8.00 -22.27 -7.32
C LEU A 104 -8.49 -20.83 -7.13
N GLN A 105 -9.60 -20.62 -6.43
CA GLN A 105 -10.10 -19.27 -6.12
C GLN A 105 -9.11 -18.46 -5.28
N ASN A 106 -8.47 -19.07 -4.28
CA ASN A 106 -7.44 -18.40 -3.47
C ASN A 106 -6.18 -18.07 -4.30
N ARG A 107 -5.79 -18.93 -5.25
CA ARG A 107 -4.70 -18.67 -6.21
C ARG A 107 -5.02 -17.47 -7.10
N ASP A 108 -6.23 -17.38 -7.64
CA ASP A 108 -6.64 -16.27 -8.52
C ASP A 108 -6.67 -14.92 -7.75
N ILE A 109 -7.02 -14.95 -6.47
CA ILE A 109 -6.92 -13.78 -5.57
C ILE A 109 -5.46 -13.42 -5.31
N LEU A 110 -4.59 -14.40 -5.05
CA LEU A 110 -3.17 -14.19 -4.75
C LEU A 110 -2.41 -13.63 -5.95
N LEU A 111 -2.65 -14.14 -7.17
CA LEU A 111 -2.07 -13.60 -8.41
C LEU A 111 -2.51 -12.15 -8.69
N ARG A 112 -3.75 -11.80 -8.33
CA ARG A 112 -4.22 -10.40 -8.39
C ARG A 112 -3.51 -9.53 -7.35
N LEU A 113 -3.37 -10.02 -6.11
CA LEU A 113 -2.67 -9.30 -5.05
C LEU A 113 -1.19 -9.07 -5.40
N GLU A 114 -0.51 -10.08 -5.95
CA GLU A 114 0.85 -9.98 -6.51
C GLU A 114 0.93 -8.88 -7.59
N THR A 115 -0.05 -8.82 -8.50
CA THR A 115 -0.13 -7.80 -9.55
C THR A 115 -0.32 -6.38 -8.98
N GLU A 116 -1.18 -6.20 -7.97
CA GLU A 116 -1.37 -4.89 -7.33
C GLU A 116 -0.16 -4.48 -6.46
N VAL A 117 0.49 -5.43 -5.77
CA VAL A 117 1.73 -5.17 -5.01
C VAL A 117 2.86 -4.75 -5.94
N ALA A 118 3.00 -5.38 -7.11
CA ALA A 118 3.98 -4.97 -8.12
C ALA A 118 3.79 -3.51 -8.57
N LYS A 119 2.54 -3.08 -8.81
CA LYS A 119 2.23 -1.66 -9.11
C LYS A 119 2.55 -0.73 -7.95
N VAL A 120 2.28 -1.13 -6.70
CA VAL A 120 2.58 -0.30 -5.52
C VAL A 120 4.09 -0.13 -5.35
N VAL A 121 4.89 -1.16 -5.64
CA VAL A 121 6.37 -1.05 -5.66
C VAL A 121 6.84 -0.15 -6.80
N GLU A 122 6.23 -0.23 -7.98
CA GLU A 122 6.53 0.68 -9.10
C GLU A 122 6.18 2.14 -8.79
N THR A 123 5.02 2.42 -8.19
CA THR A 123 4.65 3.79 -7.79
C THR A 123 5.50 4.31 -6.63
N GLN A 124 5.87 3.46 -5.66
CA GLN A 124 6.82 3.82 -4.60
C GLN A 124 8.18 4.20 -5.20
N ALA A 125 8.77 3.37 -6.07
CA ALA A 125 10.05 3.66 -6.70
C ALA A 125 10.02 4.94 -7.56
N ASN A 126 8.89 5.21 -8.24
CA ASN A 126 8.70 6.47 -8.95
C ASN A 126 8.62 7.68 -7.98
N LEU A 127 7.89 7.57 -6.86
CA LEU A 127 7.82 8.64 -5.86
C LEU A 127 9.19 8.90 -5.22
N GLU A 128 9.94 7.86 -4.90
CA GLU A 128 11.30 7.93 -4.34
C GLU A 128 12.24 8.68 -5.30
N ARG A 129 12.17 8.38 -6.61
CA ARG A 129 12.89 9.12 -7.67
C ARG A 129 12.38 10.53 -7.92
N GLN A 130 11.15 10.87 -7.50
CA GLN A 130 10.63 12.24 -7.52
C GLN A 130 11.09 13.03 -6.29
N LEU A 131 11.25 12.39 -5.13
CA LEU A 131 11.81 13.00 -3.94
C LEU A 131 13.31 13.30 -4.13
N GLU A 132 14.09 12.37 -4.68
CA GLU A 132 15.49 12.59 -5.09
C GLU A 132 15.65 13.79 -6.04
N LEU A 133 14.71 13.96 -6.98
CA LEU A 133 14.69 15.11 -7.90
C LEU A 133 14.35 16.44 -7.18
N ILE A 134 13.50 16.39 -6.15
CA ILE A 134 13.14 17.58 -5.35
C ILE A 134 14.30 17.96 -4.42
N GLU A 135 14.95 16.99 -3.79
CA GLU A 135 16.13 17.16 -2.93
C GLU A 135 17.30 17.76 -3.73
N THR A 136 17.59 17.23 -4.92
CA THR A 136 18.62 17.81 -5.81
C THR A 136 18.28 19.21 -6.30
N HIS A 137 17.01 19.51 -6.63
CA HIS A 137 16.58 20.88 -6.95
C HIS A 137 16.68 21.84 -5.75
N GLN A 138 16.41 21.38 -4.51
CA GLN A 138 16.58 22.17 -3.29
C GLN A 138 18.06 22.49 -3.07
N GLU A 139 18.93 21.48 -3.14
CA GLU A 139 20.38 21.65 -3.09
C GLU A 139 20.93 22.63 -4.15
N GLU A 140 20.36 22.65 -5.36
CA GLU A 140 20.77 23.60 -6.42
C GLU A 140 20.28 25.03 -6.14
N VAL A 141 19.07 25.20 -5.61
CA VAL A 141 18.54 26.52 -5.19
C VAL A 141 19.32 27.08 -4.01
N ASP A 142 19.60 26.28 -2.99
CA ASP A 142 20.35 26.72 -1.80
C ASP A 142 21.75 27.21 -2.17
N LYS A 143 22.46 26.50 -3.07
CA LYS A 143 23.78 26.92 -3.57
C LYS A 143 23.71 28.17 -4.46
N ALA A 144 22.61 28.35 -5.19
CA ALA A 144 22.39 29.56 -5.99
C ALA A 144 22.10 30.77 -5.09
N LEU A 145 21.38 30.58 -3.99
CA LEU A 145 21.14 31.60 -2.97
C LEU A 145 22.43 31.96 -2.22
N GLU A 146 23.19 30.97 -1.72
CA GLU A 146 24.50 31.20 -1.06
C GLU A 146 25.45 32.01 -1.97
N SER A 147 25.53 31.68 -3.25
CA SER A 147 26.32 32.42 -4.25
C SER A 147 25.79 33.84 -4.52
N MET A 148 24.48 34.07 -4.46
CA MET A 148 23.89 35.41 -4.54
C MET A 148 24.13 36.23 -3.27
N GLU A 149 24.07 35.61 -2.09
CA GLU A 149 24.35 36.25 -0.80
C GLU A 149 25.81 36.65 -0.69
N GLU A 150 26.77 35.78 -1.08
CA GLU A 150 28.19 36.14 -1.13
C GLU A 150 28.46 37.35 -2.04
N GLU A 151 27.83 37.39 -3.23
CA GLU A 151 28.03 38.49 -4.17
C GLU A 151 27.33 39.78 -3.71
N ALA A 152 26.13 39.69 -3.13
CA ALA A 152 25.45 40.83 -2.51
C ALA A 152 26.24 41.39 -1.32
N GLU A 153 26.81 40.54 -0.46
CA GLU A 153 27.66 40.96 0.65
C GLU A 153 29.00 41.53 0.13
N ARG A 154 29.54 41.04 -0.99
CA ARG A 154 30.71 41.62 -1.68
C ARG A 154 30.42 43.04 -2.16
N ILE A 155 29.32 43.23 -2.90
CA ILE A 155 28.90 44.54 -3.42
C ILE A 155 28.64 45.51 -2.26
N TYR A 156 27.89 45.07 -1.24
CA TYR A 156 27.65 45.89 -0.03
C TYR A 156 28.96 46.29 0.65
N LYS A 157 29.94 45.39 0.79
CA LYS A 157 31.25 45.72 1.38
C LYS A 157 32.04 46.77 0.59
N ASP A 158 31.91 46.80 -0.73
CA ASP A 158 32.58 47.76 -1.61
C ASP A 158 31.85 49.13 -1.58
N GLU A 159 30.52 49.14 -1.78
CA GLU A 159 29.70 50.36 -1.80
C GLU A 159 29.53 51.01 -0.42
N ARG A 160 29.65 50.27 0.68
CA ARG A 160 29.57 50.79 2.06
C ARG A 160 30.66 51.80 2.39
N GLY A 161 31.76 51.84 1.63
CA GLY A 161 32.76 52.91 1.72
C GLY A 161 32.28 54.26 1.16
N LEU A 162 31.23 54.26 0.34
CA LEU A 162 30.61 55.43 -0.32
C LEU A 162 29.27 55.83 0.30
N LEU A 163 28.47 54.88 0.77
CA LEU A 163 27.11 55.11 1.28
C LEU A 163 27.02 55.55 2.76
N LEU A 164 28.12 55.53 3.52
CA LEU A 164 28.11 55.72 4.97
C LEU A 164 27.76 57.14 5.44
N ASP A 165 27.63 58.09 4.51
CA ASP A 165 27.36 59.52 4.76
C ASP A 165 25.94 59.94 4.28
N ASP A 166 25.08 58.98 3.85
CA ASP A 166 23.72 59.25 3.36
C ASP A 166 22.61 58.74 4.31
N GLU A 167 21.92 59.70 4.94
CA GLU A 167 20.74 59.49 5.80
C GLU A 167 19.57 58.82 5.02
N ALA A 168 19.46 59.03 3.71
CA ALA A 168 18.41 58.42 2.89
C ALA A 168 18.63 56.92 2.67
N ALA A 169 19.89 56.46 2.57
CA ALA A 169 20.22 55.04 2.59
C ALA A 169 19.89 54.42 3.95
N SER A 170 20.34 55.02 5.06
CA SER A 170 20.09 54.48 6.41
C SER A 170 18.61 54.39 6.78
N THR A 171 17.78 55.34 6.34
CA THR A 171 16.32 55.30 6.59
C THR A 171 15.61 54.27 5.72
N ARG A 172 16.07 54.04 4.49
CA ARG A 172 15.57 52.97 3.61
C ARG A 172 15.90 51.58 4.15
N ASP A 173 17.13 51.37 4.59
CA ASP A 173 17.58 50.06 5.09
C ASP A 173 16.78 49.66 6.36
N ALA A 174 16.50 50.61 7.26
CA ALA A 174 15.62 50.39 8.42
C ALA A 174 14.16 50.06 8.04
N MET A 175 13.66 50.52 6.88
CA MET A 175 12.34 50.11 6.37
C MET A 175 12.34 48.68 5.83
N TYR A 176 13.45 48.20 5.26
CA TYR A 176 13.59 46.81 4.83
C TYR A 176 13.75 45.84 6.00
N GLU A 177 14.53 46.19 7.03
CA GLU A 177 14.62 45.41 8.28
C GLU A 177 13.23 45.26 8.94
N GLN A 178 12.44 46.34 8.98
CA GLN A 178 11.06 46.30 9.46
C GLN A 178 10.13 45.42 8.60
N ALA A 179 10.39 45.31 7.29
CA ALA A 179 9.65 44.41 6.40
C ALA A 179 10.01 42.93 6.64
N GLU A 180 11.29 42.62 6.82
CA GLU A 180 11.80 41.27 7.17
C GLU A 180 11.27 40.78 8.54
N ILE A 181 11.02 41.70 9.47
CA ILE A 181 10.34 41.40 10.74
C ILE A 181 8.86 41.03 10.50
N ILE A 182 8.14 41.81 9.67
CA ILE A 182 6.73 41.55 9.34
C ILE A 182 6.58 40.24 8.54
N GLU A 183 7.51 39.94 7.63
CA GLU A 183 7.51 38.70 6.85
C GLU A 183 7.68 37.47 7.76
N ARG A 184 8.60 37.51 8.73
CA ARG A 184 8.72 36.46 9.75
C ARG A 184 7.50 36.35 10.66
N GLU A 185 6.81 37.45 10.97
CA GLU A 185 5.56 37.40 11.72
C GLU A 185 4.43 36.75 10.90
N LEU A 186 4.33 37.05 9.60
CA LEU A 186 3.40 36.42 8.66
C LEU A 186 3.70 34.93 8.45
N GLU A 187 4.97 34.53 8.34
CA GLU A 187 5.36 33.13 8.23
C GLU A 187 5.13 32.39 9.55
N GLN A 188 5.43 32.99 10.70
CA GLN A 188 5.12 32.42 12.01
C GLN A 188 3.60 32.23 12.18
N MET A 189 2.78 33.20 11.77
CA MET A 189 1.32 33.04 11.76
C MET A 189 0.87 31.99 10.74
N THR A 190 1.55 31.83 9.62
CA THR A 190 1.25 30.78 8.62
C THR A 190 1.58 29.39 9.17
N GLU A 191 2.69 29.23 9.89
CA GLU A 191 3.02 27.97 10.59
C GLU A 191 2.08 27.72 11.78
N GLN A 192 1.66 28.77 12.51
CA GLN A 192 0.62 28.63 13.53
C GLN A 192 -0.72 28.21 12.91
N ILE A 193 -1.11 28.75 11.76
CA ILE A 193 -2.31 28.32 11.02
C ILE A 193 -2.14 26.89 10.50
N ARG A 194 -0.95 26.50 10.02
CA ARG A 194 -0.62 25.12 9.63
C ARG A 194 -0.71 24.15 10.81
N ALA A 195 -0.20 24.54 11.99
CA ALA A 195 -0.31 23.79 13.23
C ALA A 195 -1.77 23.71 13.76
N ILE A 196 -2.55 24.80 13.62
CA ILE A 196 -3.98 24.81 13.92
C ILE A 196 -4.73 23.90 12.95
N ILE A 197 -4.40 23.89 11.66
CA ILE A 197 -4.97 22.97 10.67
C ILE A 197 -4.57 21.53 10.97
N ASN A 198 -3.32 21.26 11.37
CA ASN A 198 -2.87 19.91 11.72
C ASN A 198 -3.53 19.40 13.02
N THR A 199 -3.67 20.23 14.05
CA THR A 199 -4.41 19.89 15.27
C THR A 199 -5.92 19.78 15.01
N LEU A 200 -6.49 20.61 14.14
CA LEU A 200 -7.87 20.49 13.68
C LEU A 200 -8.08 19.16 12.94
N ASN A 201 -7.22 18.83 11.97
CA ASN A 201 -7.22 17.55 11.27
C ASN A 201 -7.06 16.36 12.22
N THR A 202 -6.25 16.48 13.28
CA THR A 202 -6.06 15.45 14.31
C THR A 202 -7.27 15.35 15.27
N SER A 203 -8.05 16.42 15.45
CA SER A 203 -9.24 16.45 16.32
C SER A 203 -10.55 16.13 15.59
N GLN A 204 -10.62 16.41 14.28
CA GLN A 204 -11.77 16.18 13.39
C GLN A 204 -11.63 14.85 12.64
N GLY A 205 -10.40 14.49 12.27
CA GLY A 205 -9.97 13.14 11.91
C GLY A 205 -9.23 12.49 13.08
N GLY A 206 -9.98 12.14 14.13
CA GLY A 206 -9.43 11.56 15.37
C GLY A 206 -8.49 10.37 15.14
N GLU A 207 -7.40 10.31 15.91
CA GLU A 207 -6.40 9.24 15.99
C GLU A 207 -5.66 8.86 14.69
N LEU A 208 -4.80 9.78 14.20
CA LEU A 208 -3.78 9.45 13.19
C LEU A 208 -2.67 8.53 13.72
N GLU A 209 -2.39 8.59 15.03
CA GLU A 209 -1.65 7.54 15.75
C GLU A 209 -2.57 6.36 16.04
N ALA A 210 -2.08 5.13 15.87
CA ALA A 210 -2.87 3.92 16.12
C ALA A 210 -2.92 3.57 17.62
N THR A 211 -3.69 4.32 18.42
CA THR A 211 -3.82 4.01 19.86
C THR A 211 -4.70 2.77 20.12
N ASP A 212 -4.33 2.02 21.15
CA ASP A 212 -4.88 0.70 21.55
C ASP A 212 -6.31 0.77 22.17
N GLY A 213 -7.10 1.78 21.81
CA GLY A 213 -8.36 2.12 22.50
C GLY A 213 -9.57 2.44 21.61
N MET A 214 -9.41 2.60 20.30
CA MET A 214 -10.52 3.02 19.42
C MET A 214 -11.58 1.92 19.28
N THR A 215 -12.86 2.21 19.61
CA THR A 215 -13.92 1.21 19.44
C THR A 215 -14.26 1.03 17.95
N PRO A 216 -14.77 -0.14 17.51
CA PRO A 216 -15.18 -0.32 16.12
C PRO A 216 -16.29 0.63 15.67
N LEU A 217 -17.04 1.24 16.60
CA LEU A 217 -18.02 2.28 16.28
C LEU A 217 -17.32 3.61 15.95
N ASP A 218 -16.29 4.01 16.69
CA ASP A 218 -15.53 5.23 16.42
C ASP A 218 -14.79 5.15 15.07
N VAL A 219 -14.28 3.95 14.71
CA VAL A 219 -13.73 3.68 13.38
C VAL A 219 -14.77 3.89 12.28
N VAL A 220 -16.01 3.42 12.47
CA VAL A 220 -17.10 3.60 11.50
C VAL A 220 -17.53 5.07 11.40
N VAL A 221 -17.62 5.79 12.52
CA VAL A 221 -17.92 7.24 12.52
C VAL A 221 -16.82 8.02 11.80
N ARG A 222 -15.55 7.69 12.02
CA ARG A 222 -14.40 8.29 11.32
C ARG A 222 -14.44 8.04 9.81
N ILE A 223 -14.73 6.81 9.39
CA ILE A 223 -14.91 6.46 7.97
C ILE A 223 -16.06 7.25 7.35
N LEU A 224 -17.22 7.32 8.02
CA LEU A 224 -18.38 8.08 7.54
C LEU A 224 -18.10 9.59 7.44
N ASN A 225 -17.35 10.18 8.39
CA ASN A 225 -16.97 11.59 8.34
C ASN A 225 -16.04 11.90 7.14
N ASN A 226 -15.03 11.05 6.93
CA ASN A 226 -14.12 11.16 5.79
C ASN A 226 -14.85 10.95 4.44
N GLN A 227 -15.78 9.99 4.38
CA GLN A 227 -16.63 9.76 3.21
C GLN A 227 -17.57 10.94 2.94
N LEU A 228 -18.17 11.54 3.97
CA LEU A 228 -19.02 12.73 3.83
C LEU A 228 -18.22 13.92 3.30
N SER A 229 -17.04 14.18 3.87
CA SER A 229 -16.14 15.26 3.41
C SER A 229 -15.70 15.03 1.96
N SER A 230 -15.39 13.78 1.60
CA SER A 230 -15.04 13.41 0.22
C SER A 230 -16.22 13.58 -0.74
N LEU A 231 -17.44 13.27 -0.30
CA LEU A 231 -18.65 13.39 -1.12
C LEU A 231 -19.02 14.87 -1.34
N MET A 232 -18.91 15.71 -0.31
CA MET A 232 -19.08 17.17 -0.43
C MET A 232 -18.06 17.78 -1.39
N TRP A 233 -16.79 17.38 -1.29
CA TRP A 233 -15.75 17.82 -2.24
C TRP A 233 -16.04 17.38 -3.69
N VAL A 234 -16.60 16.18 -3.88
CA VAL A 234 -17.04 15.72 -5.22
C VAL A 234 -18.23 16.55 -5.72
N ASP A 235 -19.16 16.95 -4.86
CA ASP A 235 -20.33 17.77 -5.22
C ASP A 235 -19.91 19.20 -5.60
N ASP A 236 -19.07 19.85 -4.78
CA ASP A 236 -18.44 21.15 -5.08
C ASP A 236 -17.73 21.14 -6.44
N LYS A 237 -16.98 20.05 -6.73
CA LYS A 237 -16.29 19.89 -8.02
C LYS A 237 -17.24 19.58 -9.17
N ALA A 238 -18.34 18.86 -8.93
CA ALA A 238 -19.37 18.60 -9.93
C ALA A 238 -20.13 19.89 -10.30
N GLU A 239 -20.43 20.76 -9.33
CA GLU A 239 -20.97 22.10 -9.60
C GLU A 239 -19.95 22.96 -10.36
N GLU A 240 -18.67 22.94 -9.97
CA GLU A 240 -17.62 23.66 -10.69
C GLU A 240 -17.51 23.21 -12.16
N PHE A 241 -17.54 21.89 -12.42
CA PHE A 241 -17.57 21.34 -13.78
C PHE A 241 -18.86 21.69 -14.53
N SER A 242 -20.02 21.64 -13.88
CA SER A 242 -21.32 22.05 -14.47
C SER A 242 -21.29 23.52 -14.90
N SER A 243 -20.82 24.41 -14.02
CA SER A 243 -20.63 25.83 -14.27
C SER A 243 -19.64 26.09 -15.42
N ARG A 244 -18.50 25.38 -15.45
CA ARG A 244 -17.54 25.41 -16.58
C ARG A 244 -18.19 24.97 -17.90
N ILE A 245 -19.00 23.91 -17.90
CA ILE A 245 -19.74 23.44 -19.08
C ILE A 245 -20.78 24.46 -19.54
N GLN A 246 -21.57 25.04 -18.62
CA GLN A 246 -22.57 26.07 -18.95
C GLN A 246 -21.90 27.35 -19.50
N LYS A 247 -20.73 27.72 -18.97
CA LYS A 247 -19.92 28.83 -19.48
C LYS A 247 -19.40 28.54 -20.89
N LEU A 248 -18.91 27.32 -21.17
CA LEU A 248 -18.48 26.91 -22.51
C LEU A 248 -19.65 26.84 -23.49
N ALA A 249 -20.83 26.36 -23.08
CA ALA A 249 -22.03 26.30 -23.92
C ALA A 249 -22.55 27.71 -24.27
N SER A 250 -22.57 28.63 -23.31
CA SER A 250 -22.98 30.02 -23.54
C SER A 250 -21.95 30.80 -24.37
N GLN A 251 -20.65 30.58 -24.16
CA GLN A 251 -19.59 31.13 -25.03
C GLN A 251 -19.66 30.56 -26.45
N GLY A 252 -19.85 29.25 -26.62
CA GLY A 252 -20.04 28.63 -27.94
C GLY A 252 -21.26 29.19 -28.68
N SER A 253 -22.39 29.38 -27.98
CA SER A 253 -23.58 30.00 -28.56
C SER A 253 -23.39 31.50 -28.86
N ALA A 254 -22.54 32.22 -28.11
CA ALA A 254 -22.20 33.60 -28.40
C ALA A 254 -21.30 33.71 -29.63
N VAL A 255 -20.25 32.88 -29.72
CA VAL A 255 -19.33 32.84 -30.86
C VAL A 255 -20.03 32.41 -32.14
N ASP A 256 -20.92 31.41 -32.12
CA ASP A 256 -21.72 31.05 -33.30
C ASP A 256 -22.64 32.22 -33.74
N ARG A 257 -23.26 32.93 -32.78
CA ARG A 257 -24.12 34.08 -33.07
C ARG A 257 -23.32 35.28 -33.63
N GLU A 258 -22.12 35.53 -33.13
CA GLU A 258 -21.21 36.55 -33.64
C GLU A 258 -20.70 36.18 -35.05
N MET A 259 -20.28 34.93 -35.23
CA MET A 259 -19.83 34.36 -36.50
C MET A 259 -20.96 34.24 -37.54
N MET A 260 -22.24 34.19 -37.13
CA MET A 260 -23.39 34.43 -38.01
C MET A 260 -23.57 35.92 -38.31
N GLY A 261 -23.47 36.79 -37.30
CA GLY A 261 -23.56 38.24 -37.43
C GLY A 261 -22.60 38.81 -38.48
N SER A 262 -21.31 38.47 -38.40
CA SER A 262 -20.30 38.95 -39.36
C SER A 262 -20.56 38.50 -40.80
N LYS A 263 -21.21 37.34 -41.02
CA LYS A 263 -21.56 36.84 -42.37
C LYS A 263 -22.69 37.65 -43.01
N PHE A 264 -23.56 38.29 -42.22
CA PHE A 264 -24.63 39.16 -42.71
C PHE A 264 -24.16 40.57 -43.10
N TRP A 265 -22.96 40.98 -42.69
CA TRP A 265 -22.37 42.29 -43.03
C TRP A 265 -21.38 42.27 -44.22
N LEU A 266 -21.23 41.12 -44.89
CA LEU A 266 -20.19 40.91 -45.92
C LEU A 266 -20.74 40.68 -47.35
N ASN A 267 -22.01 41.01 -47.61
CA ASN A 267 -22.67 41.01 -48.92
C ASN A 267 -23.31 42.37 -49.20
#